data_AF-A0A1G6C6W7-F1
#
_entry.id   AF-A0A1G6C6W7-F1
#
_cell.length_a   1.000
_cell.length_b   1.000
_cell.length_c   1.000
_cell.angle_alpha   90.00
_cell.angle_beta   90.00
_cell.angle_gamma   90.00
#
_symmetry.space_group_name_H-M   'P 1'
#
loop_
_entity.id
_entity.type
_entity.pdbx_description
1 polymer ?
#
loop_
_entity_poly.entity_id
_entity_poly.type
_entity_poly.pdbx_seq_one_letter_code
_entity_poly.pdbx_strand_id
1 'polypeptide(L)'
;MKERDESRVGIRRTKRAEYRRELKKFISEGKGHYRCRFAEAAYELGDMYRKGIGGTADISQAYYYYLQAEYAVILRLQVRRNNEDEAFIAKIRLALTSLRRKLGYGSERLYCSTHPFVLYQALEGGYEIMISFRRMKSGRIKIIGARIPKAGADECKRSRMLVTYDRFHYCELKDFVITYAQNVQGLWYENSEDCIRVDAITLVMDEIKGNRCEFYYHGKLVAYIWAEDYVVSSGRPRYIKF
;
A
#
# COMPACT_ATOMS: atom_id res chain seq x y z
N MET A 1 26.91 20.70 -11.89
CA MET A 1 26.42 19.51 -11.14
C MET A 1 25.01 19.73 -10.57
N LYS A 2 24.71 20.90 -9.97
CA LYS A 2 23.38 21.24 -9.42
C LYS A 2 22.22 21.20 -10.43
N GLU A 3 22.36 21.78 -11.62
CA GLU A 3 21.28 21.81 -12.63
C GLU A 3 20.83 20.41 -13.13
N ARG A 4 21.76 19.45 -13.22
CA ARG A 4 21.42 18.06 -13.61
C ARG A 4 20.65 17.34 -12.50
N ASP A 5 20.94 17.61 -11.24
CA ASP A 5 20.20 17.02 -10.11
C ASP A 5 18.81 17.66 -9.95
N GLU A 6 18.68 18.98 -10.15
CA GLU A 6 17.37 19.66 -10.14
C GLU A 6 16.45 19.13 -11.25
N SER A 7 16.99 18.89 -12.45
CA SER A 7 16.25 18.25 -13.55
C SER A 7 15.79 16.82 -13.21
N ARG A 8 16.65 16.03 -12.54
CA ARG A 8 16.31 14.65 -12.10
C ARG A 8 15.23 14.63 -11.02
N VAL A 9 15.34 15.52 -10.03
CA VAL A 9 14.33 15.69 -8.98
C VAL A 9 13.00 16.16 -9.57
N GLY A 10 13.05 17.07 -10.56
CA GLY A 10 11.88 17.54 -11.31
C GLY A 10 11.11 16.41 -11.99
N ILE A 11 11.80 15.55 -12.75
CA ILE A 11 11.17 14.39 -13.42
C ILE A 11 10.45 13.48 -12.42
N ARG A 12 11.13 13.12 -11.32
CA ARG A 12 10.56 12.26 -10.29
C ARG A 12 9.32 12.87 -9.64
N ARG A 13 9.36 14.18 -9.36
CA ARG A 13 8.22 14.93 -8.81
C ARG A 13 7.03 14.92 -9.76
N THR A 14 7.27 15.18 -11.05
CA THR A 14 6.22 15.19 -12.08
C THR A 14 5.56 13.83 -12.25
N LYS A 15 6.34 12.76 -12.42
CA LYS A 15 5.78 11.40 -12.57
C LYS A 15 4.99 10.97 -11.33
N ARG A 16 5.47 11.28 -10.13
CA ARG A 16 4.74 11.02 -8.88
C ARG A 16 3.45 11.83 -8.76
N ALA A 17 3.41 13.05 -9.29
CA ALA A 17 2.19 13.86 -9.30
C ALA A 17 1.15 13.27 -10.27
N GLU A 18 1.57 12.89 -11.47
CA GLU A 18 0.71 12.20 -12.45
C GLU A 18 0.18 10.87 -11.91
N TYR A 19 1.04 10.04 -11.35
CA TYR A 19 0.65 8.79 -10.70
C TYR A 19 -0.41 9.03 -9.62
N ARG A 20 -0.21 10.01 -8.72
CA ARG A 20 -1.18 10.30 -7.64
C ARG A 20 -2.54 10.76 -8.19
N ARG A 21 -2.52 11.58 -9.25
CA ARG A 21 -3.74 12.05 -9.90
C ARG A 21 -4.52 10.91 -10.55
N GLU A 22 -3.84 10.02 -11.28
CA GLU A 22 -4.50 8.87 -11.89
C GLU A 22 -4.90 7.82 -10.87
N LEU A 23 -4.13 7.62 -9.79
CA LEU A 23 -4.51 6.75 -8.67
C LEU A 23 -5.83 7.20 -8.06
N LYS A 24 -6.00 8.51 -7.81
CA LYS A 24 -7.24 9.07 -7.27
C LYS A 24 -8.45 8.71 -8.14
N LYS A 25 -8.32 8.78 -9.46
CA LYS A 25 -9.36 8.35 -10.42
C LYS A 25 -9.59 6.84 -10.41
N PHE A 26 -8.51 6.07 -10.29
CA PHE A 26 -8.53 4.61 -10.29
C PHE A 26 -9.10 3.98 -9.02
N ILE A 27 -9.11 4.70 -7.90
CA ILE A 27 -9.69 4.20 -6.65
C ILE A 27 -11.09 4.75 -6.34
N SER A 28 -11.53 5.78 -7.08
CA SER A 28 -12.86 6.38 -6.94
C SER A 28 -13.91 5.63 -7.77
N GLU A 29 -14.98 5.15 -7.14
CA GLU A 29 -16.12 4.57 -7.86
C GLU A 29 -16.77 5.61 -8.80
N GLY A 30 -16.95 5.28 -10.10
CA GLY A 30 -17.60 6.18 -11.07
C GLY A 30 -17.37 5.86 -12.56
N LYS A 31 -17.97 6.68 -13.44
CA LYS A 31 -17.79 6.61 -14.91
C LYS A 31 -16.35 7.02 -15.27
N GLY A 32 -15.47 6.03 -15.46
CA GLY A 32 -14.05 6.25 -15.83
C GLY A 32 -13.04 5.50 -14.96
N HIS A 33 -13.49 4.88 -13.86
CA HIS A 33 -12.68 4.20 -12.84
C HIS A 33 -11.51 3.37 -13.42
N TYR A 34 -11.81 2.38 -14.26
CA TYR A 34 -10.76 1.54 -14.88
C TYR A 34 -10.30 2.02 -16.27
N ARG A 35 -10.91 3.08 -16.80
CA ARG A 35 -10.56 3.66 -18.11
C ARG A 35 -9.54 4.82 -18.01
N CYS A 36 -9.15 5.20 -16.80
CA CYS A 36 -8.12 6.21 -16.56
C CYS A 36 -6.72 5.68 -16.90
N ARG A 37 -5.72 6.57 -16.93
CA ARG A 37 -4.32 6.25 -17.32
C ARG A 37 -3.47 5.70 -16.18
N PHE A 38 -4.11 5.16 -15.14
CA PHE A 38 -3.40 4.71 -13.94
C PHE A 38 -2.43 3.56 -14.22
N ALA A 39 -2.80 2.62 -15.08
CA ALA A 39 -1.91 1.51 -15.46
C ALA A 39 -0.61 2.01 -16.08
N GLU A 40 -0.70 2.97 -17.00
CA GLU A 40 0.42 3.59 -17.69
C GLU A 40 1.27 4.39 -16.69
N ALA A 41 0.65 5.21 -15.84
CA ALA A 41 1.35 6.00 -14.84
C ALA A 41 2.10 5.12 -13.83
N ALA A 42 1.49 4.01 -13.39
CA ALA A 42 2.14 3.02 -12.54
C ALA A 42 3.31 2.33 -13.28
N TYR A 43 3.10 1.90 -14.52
CA TYR A 43 4.18 1.32 -15.33
C TYR A 43 5.36 2.27 -15.49
N GLU A 44 5.09 3.54 -15.76
CA GLU A 44 6.09 4.57 -15.91
C GLU A 44 6.89 4.85 -14.62
N LEU A 45 6.24 4.78 -13.45
CA LEU A 45 6.96 4.80 -12.17
C LEU A 45 7.80 3.53 -12.01
N GLY A 46 7.27 2.36 -12.36
CA GLY A 46 8.03 1.11 -12.33
C GLY A 46 9.29 1.21 -13.18
N ASP A 47 9.18 1.74 -14.40
CA ASP A 47 10.30 1.98 -15.31
C ASP A 47 11.29 3.01 -14.78
N MET A 48 10.79 4.06 -14.12
CA MET A 48 11.61 5.08 -13.47
C MET A 48 12.50 4.46 -12.38
N TYR A 49 11.93 3.69 -11.47
CA TYR A 49 12.70 3.00 -10.42
C TYR A 49 13.58 1.89 -10.98
N ARG A 50 13.13 1.14 -11.98
CA ARG A 50 13.94 0.07 -12.58
C ARG A 50 15.21 0.60 -13.24
N LYS A 51 15.10 1.76 -13.90
CA LYS A 51 16.18 2.37 -14.69
C LYS A 51 17.00 3.41 -13.91
N GLY A 52 16.59 3.77 -12.68
CA GLY A 52 17.20 4.88 -11.94
C GLY A 52 17.00 6.24 -12.61
N ILE A 53 15.86 6.44 -13.28
CA ILE A 53 15.52 7.74 -13.88
C ILE A 53 15.10 8.68 -12.74
N GLY A 54 15.73 9.85 -12.63
CA GLY A 54 15.41 10.80 -11.55
C GLY A 54 15.84 10.36 -10.14
N GLY A 55 16.67 9.33 -10.00
CA GLY A 55 17.15 8.82 -8.71
C GLY A 55 18.03 7.57 -8.82
N THR A 56 18.16 6.82 -7.74
CA THR A 56 18.79 5.49 -7.72
C THR A 56 17.83 4.44 -8.25
N ALA A 57 18.37 3.37 -8.84
CA ALA A 57 17.56 2.23 -9.22
C ALA A 57 17.07 1.47 -7.98
N ASP A 58 15.81 1.06 -7.99
CA ASP A 58 15.17 0.29 -6.91
C ASP A 58 14.25 -0.77 -7.54
N ILE A 59 14.73 -2.01 -7.56
CA ILE A 59 14.01 -3.11 -8.20
C ILE A 59 12.77 -3.54 -7.41
N SER A 60 12.75 -3.34 -6.09
CA SER A 60 11.60 -3.65 -5.24
C SER A 60 10.48 -2.65 -5.50
N GLN A 61 10.80 -1.35 -5.54
CA GLN A 61 9.84 -0.32 -5.94
C GLN A 61 9.37 -0.50 -7.39
N ALA A 62 10.27 -0.84 -8.31
CA ALA A 62 9.87 -1.13 -9.68
C ALA A 62 8.84 -2.27 -9.76
N TYR A 63 9.09 -3.35 -9.02
CA TYR A 63 8.19 -4.50 -8.94
C TYR A 63 6.83 -4.12 -8.35
N TYR A 64 6.82 -3.36 -7.25
CA TYR A 64 5.63 -2.82 -6.61
C TYR A 64 4.73 -2.06 -7.61
N TYR A 65 5.28 -1.11 -8.35
CA TYR A 65 4.48 -0.33 -9.32
C TYR A 65 4.04 -1.15 -10.54
N TYR A 66 4.83 -2.12 -10.99
CA TYR A 66 4.39 -3.01 -12.07
C TYR A 66 3.24 -3.92 -11.65
N LEU A 67 3.15 -4.34 -10.39
CA LEU A 67 1.99 -5.09 -9.90
C LEU A 67 0.71 -4.24 -9.94
N GLN A 68 0.83 -2.96 -9.58
CA GLN A 68 -0.30 -2.03 -9.67
C GLN A 68 -0.72 -1.79 -11.11
N ALA A 69 0.25 -1.65 -12.02
CA ALA A 69 0.00 -1.53 -13.44
C ALA A 69 -0.74 -2.77 -13.99
N GLU A 70 -0.25 -3.97 -13.71
CA GLU A 70 -0.90 -5.22 -14.15
C GLU A 70 -2.34 -5.29 -13.64
N TYR A 71 -2.53 -5.05 -12.34
CA TYR A 71 -3.86 -5.10 -11.73
C TYR A 71 -4.83 -4.10 -12.36
N ALA A 72 -4.39 -2.87 -12.62
CA ALA A 72 -5.21 -1.86 -13.27
C ALA A 72 -5.60 -2.24 -14.71
N VAL A 73 -4.67 -2.80 -15.50
CA VAL A 73 -4.98 -3.28 -16.86
C VAL A 73 -5.96 -4.45 -16.81
N ILE A 74 -5.81 -5.40 -15.88
CA ILE A 74 -6.74 -6.53 -15.72
C ILE A 74 -8.16 -6.01 -15.47
N LEU A 75 -8.34 -5.05 -14.55
CA LEU A 75 -9.67 -4.47 -14.28
C LEU A 75 -10.20 -3.68 -15.48
N ARG A 76 -9.34 -3.00 -16.24
CA ARG A 76 -9.72 -2.30 -17.48
C ARG A 76 -10.25 -3.28 -18.53
N LEU A 77 -9.51 -4.37 -18.76
CA LEU A 77 -9.88 -5.44 -19.71
C LEU A 77 -11.18 -6.16 -19.33
N GLN A 78 -11.51 -6.25 -18.04
CA GLN A 78 -12.80 -6.77 -17.57
C GLN A 78 -13.98 -5.87 -17.97
N VAL A 79 -13.76 -4.56 -18.13
CA VAL A 79 -14.80 -3.62 -18.56
C VAL A 79 -14.86 -3.45 -20.07
N ARG A 80 -13.70 -3.45 -20.74
CA ARG A 80 -13.60 -3.34 -22.20
C ARG A 80 -12.35 -4.06 -22.68
N ARG A 81 -12.52 -5.07 -23.54
CA ARG A 81 -11.40 -5.68 -24.25
C ARG A 81 -10.82 -4.72 -25.28
N ASN A 82 -9.49 -4.65 -25.35
CA ASN A 82 -8.73 -3.89 -26.33
C ASN A 82 -7.38 -4.58 -26.56
N ASN A 83 -7.00 -4.78 -27.82
CA ASN A 83 -5.74 -5.45 -28.20
C ASN A 83 -4.50 -4.72 -27.68
N GLU A 84 -4.55 -3.39 -27.56
CA GLU A 84 -3.44 -2.60 -27.01
C GLU A 84 -3.20 -2.91 -25.53
N ASP A 85 -4.27 -3.07 -24.74
CA ASP A 85 -4.17 -3.45 -23.33
C ASP A 85 -3.67 -4.90 -23.17
N GLU A 86 -4.01 -5.80 -24.11
CA GLU A 86 -3.48 -7.17 -24.15
C GLU A 86 -1.97 -7.22 -24.47
N ALA A 87 -1.50 -6.40 -25.41
CA ALA A 87 -0.07 -6.24 -25.64
C ALA A 87 0.64 -5.59 -24.44
N PHE A 88 -0.01 -4.63 -23.80
CA PHE A 88 0.53 -3.93 -22.65
C PHE A 88 0.68 -4.85 -21.43
N ILE A 89 -0.33 -5.68 -21.12
CA ILE A 89 -0.21 -6.65 -20.02
C ILE A 89 0.89 -7.68 -20.26
N ALA A 90 1.11 -8.12 -21.50
CA ALA A 90 2.22 -9.02 -21.82
C ALA A 90 3.58 -8.37 -21.52
N LYS A 91 3.75 -7.09 -21.89
CA LYS A 91 4.95 -6.31 -21.56
C LYS A 91 5.15 -6.15 -20.04
N ILE A 92 4.09 -5.90 -19.28
CA ILE A 92 4.16 -5.79 -17.81
C ILE A 92 4.58 -7.14 -17.19
N ARG A 93 3.97 -8.25 -17.62
CA ARG A 93 4.27 -9.60 -17.12
C ARG A 93 5.70 -10.04 -17.38
N LEU A 94 6.28 -9.67 -18.53
CA LEU A 94 7.69 -9.90 -18.81
C LEU A 94 8.59 -9.17 -17.80
N ALA A 95 8.28 -7.90 -17.50
CA ALA A 95 9.03 -7.12 -16.50
C ALA A 95 8.88 -7.71 -15.09
N LEU A 96 7.65 -8.06 -14.68
CA LEU A 96 7.37 -8.71 -13.40
C LEU A 96 8.13 -10.03 -13.25
N THR A 97 8.13 -10.89 -14.28
CA THR A 97 8.83 -12.17 -14.25
C THR A 97 10.33 -11.99 -14.08
N SER A 98 10.92 -11.03 -14.79
CA SER A 98 12.35 -10.71 -14.67
C SER A 98 12.71 -10.20 -13.28
N LEU A 99 11.93 -9.25 -12.74
CA LEU A 99 12.20 -8.65 -11.44
C LEU A 99 11.94 -9.63 -10.28
N ARG A 100 10.88 -10.44 -10.34
CA ARG A 100 10.59 -11.47 -9.34
C ARG A 100 11.78 -12.40 -9.13
N ARG A 101 12.41 -12.84 -10.22
CA ARG A 101 13.62 -13.69 -10.17
C ARG A 101 14.79 -12.97 -9.48
N LYS A 102 15.02 -11.70 -9.80
CA LYS A 102 16.10 -10.90 -9.18
C LYS A 102 15.87 -10.63 -7.70
N LEU A 103 14.61 -10.44 -7.31
CA LEU A 103 14.19 -10.20 -5.94
C LEU A 103 14.18 -11.47 -5.08
N GLY A 104 14.20 -12.66 -5.70
CA GLY A 104 14.07 -13.93 -4.98
C GLY A 104 12.71 -14.11 -4.29
N TYR A 105 11.66 -13.42 -4.75
CA TYR A 105 10.33 -13.54 -4.15
C TYR A 105 9.70 -14.89 -4.53
N GLY A 106 9.27 -15.63 -3.50
CA GLY A 106 8.78 -17.00 -3.60
C GLY A 106 7.29 -17.07 -3.94
N SER A 107 6.61 -18.12 -3.49
CA SER A 107 5.14 -18.18 -3.52
C SER A 107 4.62 -18.20 -2.09
N GLU A 108 4.93 -17.14 -1.35
CA GLU A 108 4.62 -17.03 0.07
C GLU A 108 3.11 -17.12 0.30
N ARG A 109 2.70 -17.85 1.34
CA ARG A 109 1.30 -17.84 1.84
C ARG A 109 1.13 -16.91 3.04
N LEU A 110 2.24 -16.56 3.66
CA LEU A 110 2.33 -15.77 4.86
C LEU A 110 3.59 -14.91 4.74
N TYR A 111 3.47 -13.65 5.12
CA TYR A 111 4.58 -12.70 5.12
C TYR A 111 4.68 -12.05 6.50
N CYS A 112 5.87 -12.13 7.10
CA CYS A 112 6.23 -11.47 8.33
C CYS A 112 7.07 -10.23 8.02
N SER A 113 6.77 -9.14 8.69
CA SER A 113 7.45 -7.86 8.55
C SER A 113 7.60 -7.21 9.91
N THR A 114 8.68 -6.47 10.13
CA THR A 114 8.94 -5.76 11.39
C THR A 114 8.01 -4.57 11.63
N HIS A 115 7.21 -4.21 10.63
CA HIS A 115 6.25 -3.10 10.68
C HIS A 115 4.93 -3.46 9.98
N PRO A 116 3.80 -2.85 10.35
CA PRO A 116 2.49 -3.14 9.77
C PRO A 116 2.33 -2.48 8.39
N PHE A 117 3.04 -2.97 7.37
CA PHE A 117 3.15 -2.31 6.06
C PHE A 117 1.81 -2.00 5.37
N VAL A 118 0.77 -2.82 5.59
CA VAL A 118 -0.57 -2.56 5.04
C VAL A 118 -1.24 -1.33 5.66
N LEU A 119 -0.92 -1.00 6.92
CA LEU A 119 -1.41 0.22 7.58
C LEU A 119 -0.69 1.45 7.03
N TYR A 120 0.60 1.35 6.70
CA TYR A 120 1.31 2.42 6.00
C TYR A 120 0.68 2.72 4.63
N GLN A 121 0.37 1.68 3.84
CA GLN A 121 -0.35 1.84 2.58
C GLN A 121 -1.75 2.46 2.79
N ALA A 122 -2.42 2.16 3.90
CA ALA A 122 -3.72 2.73 4.22
C ALA A 122 -3.65 4.24 4.51
N LEU A 123 -2.55 4.73 5.10
CA LEU A 123 -2.26 6.15 5.36
C LEU A 123 -1.70 6.93 4.15
N GLU A 124 -1.21 6.23 3.12
CA GLU A 124 -0.58 6.85 1.96
C GLU A 124 -1.44 7.93 1.31
N GLY A 125 -0.81 9.05 0.94
CA GLY A 125 -1.52 10.20 0.38
C GLY A 125 -2.07 11.16 1.43
N GLY A 126 -1.72 10.97 2.71
CA GLY A 126 -2.19 11.81 3.82
C GLY A 126 -3.65 11.52 4.16
N TYR A 127 -4.07 10.28 3.99
CA TYR A 127 -5.34 9.81 4.52
C TYR A 127 -5.18 9.46 5.99
N GLU A 128 -6.31 9.41 6.67
CA GLU A 128 -6.40 8.97 8.04
C GLU A 128 -7.10 7.62 8.08
N ILE A 129 -6.85 6.84 9.12
CA ILE A 129 -7.44 5.53 9.30
C ILE A 129 -8.07 5.40 10.70
N MET A 130 -9.22 4.73 10.76
CA MET A 130 -9.74 4.17 12.01
C MET A 130 -9.11 2.81 12.24
N ILE A 131 -8.54 2.59 13.42
CA ILE A 131 -7.89 1.33 13.80
C ILE A 131 -8.65 0.68 14.94
N SER A 132 -8.88 -0.63 14.84
CA SER A 132 -9.36 -1.47 15.93
C SER A 132 -8.34 -2.57 16.24
N PHE A 133 -8.07 -2.77 17.53
CA PHE A 133 -7.22 -3.85 18.04
C PHE A 133 -8.09 -4.94 18.66
N ARG A 134 -7.90 -6.19 18.23
CA ARG A 134 -8.64 -7.33 18.78
C ARG A 134 -7.69 -8.42 19.25
N ARG A 135 -7.74 -8.72 20.55
CA ARG A 135 -7.00 -9.84 21.15
C ARG A 135 -7.56 -11.16 20.64
N MET A 136 -6.69 -12.03 20.13
CA MET A 136 -7.04 -13.38 19.70
C MET A 136 -6.69 -14.41 20.77
N LYS A 137 -7.36 -15.57 20.76
CA LYS A 137 -7.06 -16.70 21.67
C LYS A 137 -5.60 -17.19 21.56
N SER A 138 -4.96 -16.96 20.41
CA SER A 138 -3.55 -17.32 20.16
C SER A 138 -2.53 -16.35 20.76
N GLY A 139 -2.96 -15.29 21.47
CA GLY A 139 -2.08 -14.23 21.95
C GLY A 139 -1.72 -13.18 20.90
N ARG A 140 -2.06 -13.41 19.62
CA ARG A 140 -1.91 -12.41 18.55
C ARG A 140 -2.90 -11.27 18.72
N ILE A 141 -2.52 -10.08 18.24
CA ILE A 141 -3.43 -8.95 18.12
C ILE A 141 -3.80 -8.78 16.65
N LYS A 142 -5.08 -8.95 16.33
CA LYS A 142 -5.62 -8.59 15.01
C LYS A 142 -5.79 -7.07 14.96
N ILE A 143 -5.21 -6.44 13.95
CA ILE A 143 -5.31 -5.01 13.71
C ILE A 143 -6.12 -4.81 12.44
N ILE A 144 -7.19 -4.04 12.53
CA ILE A 144 -8.07 -3.71 11.40
C ILE A 144 -7.98 -2.21 11.19
N GLY A 145 -7.56 -1.77 10.00
CA GLY A 145 -7.50 -0.37 9.61
C GLY A 145 -8.50 -0.06 8.51
N ALA A 146 -9.42 0.87 8.72
CA ALA A 146 -10.36 1.36 7.72
C ALA A 146 -10.03 2.81 7.37
N ARG A 147 -9.92 3.12 6.08
CA ARG A 147 -9.58 4.47 5.62
C ARG A 147 -10.76 5.42 5.80
N ILE A 148 -10.49 6.59 6.36
CA ILE A 148 -11.46 7.69 6.47
C ILE A 148 -11.38 8.49 5.17
N PRO A 149 -12.49 8.64 4.43
CA PRO A 149 -12.52 9.52 3.25
C PRO A 149 -12.16 10.95 3.64
N LYS A 150 -11.36 11.61 2.80
CA LYS A 150 -11.03 13.02 3.00
C LYS A 150 -12.25 13.90 2.75
N ALA A 151 -12.31 15.02 3.48
CA ALA A 151 -13.26 16.08 3.20
C ALA A 151 -12.87 16.85 1.92
N GLY A 152 -13.86 17.29 1.14
CA GLY A 152 -13.66 18.11 -0.05
C GLY A 152 -14.57 17.73 -1.21
N ALA A 153 -14.87 18.70 -2.08
CA ALA A 153 -15.72 18.48 -3.25
C ALA A 153 -15.11 17.47 -4.26
N ASP A 154 -13.78 17.39 -4.32
CA ASP A 154 -13.04 16.53 -5.24
C ASP A 154 -12.78 15.11 -4.69
N GLU A 155 -13.24 14.79 -3.47
CA GLU A 155 -12.97 13.49 -2.83
C GLU A 155 -14.16 12.54 -3.01
N CYS A 156 -13.88 11.32 -3.47
CA CYS A 156 -14.90 10.29 -3.64
C CYS A 156 -15.16 9.60 -2.29
N LYS A 157 -16.37 9.75 -1.74
CA LYS A 157 -16.77 9.10 -0.48
C LYS A 157 -16.71 7.57 -0.49
N ARG A 158 -16.73 6.96 -1.68
CA ARG A 158 -16.63 5.50 -1.89
C ARG A 158 -15.27 5.09 -2.43
N SER A 159 -14.22 5.90 -2.22
CA SER A 159 -12.88 5.54 -2.65
C SER A 159 -12.36 4.33 -1.88
N ARG A 160 -11.78 3.37 -2.60
CA ARG A 160 -11.12 2.19 -1.99
C ARG A 160 -9.62 2.42 -1.83
N MET A 161 -8.97 1.54 -1.08
CA MET A 161 -7.52 1.48 -0.96
C MET A 161 -6.96 0.51 -2.00
N LEU A 162 -6.02 0.94 -2.82
CA LEU A 162 -5.18 0.02 -3.57
C LEU A 162 -4.09 -0.51 -2.63
N VAL A 163 -4.16 -1.79 -2.30
CA VAL A 163 -3.17 -2.45 -1.45
C VAL A 163 -2.34 -3.38 -2.33
N THR A 164 -1.03 -3.18 -2.31
CA THR A 164 -0.08 -4.01 -3.04
C THR A 164 0.58 -4.99 -2.09
N TYR A 165 0.51 -6.27 -2.44
CA TYR A 165 1.14 -7.37 -1.75
C TYR A 165 2.23 -7.94 -2.66
N ASP A 166 3.40 -7.31 -2.65
CA ASP A 166 4.53 -7.65 -3.50
C ASP A 166 5.04 -9.08 -3.27
N ARG A 167 5.14 -9.51 -2.01
CA ARG A 167 5.48 -10.89 -1.61
C ARG A 167 4.41 -11.93 -1.98
N PHE A 168 3.21 -11.50 -2.33
CA PHE A 168 2.14 -12.38 -2.81
C PHE A 168 1.83 -12.18 -4.29
N HIS A 169 2.53 -11.27 -4.96
CA HIS A 169 2.40 -10.98 -6.39
C HIS A 169 1.01 -10.50 -6.83
N TYR A 170 0.30 -9.76 -5.99
CA TYR A 170 -1.00 -9.22 -6.37
C TYR A 170 -1.30 -7.86 -5.75
N CYS A 171 -2.27 -7.17 -6.33
CA CYS A 171 -2.90 -6.00 -5.73
C CYS A 171 -4.40 -6.24 -5.54
N GLU A 172 -5.01 -5.47 -4.65
CA GLU A 172 -6.44 -5.54 -4.39
C GLU A 172 -7.00 -4.17 -3.99
N LEU A 173 -8.22 -3.85 -4.43
CA LEU A 173 -9.00 -2.72 -3.91
C LEU A 173 -9.77 -3.14 -2.65
N LYS A 174 -9.55 -2.46 -1.53
CA LYS A 174 -10.19 -2.77 -0.24
C LYS A 174 -10.72 -1.55 0.50
N ASP A 175 -11.78 -1.75 1.28
CA ASP A 175 -12.30 -0.76 2.23
C ASP A 175 -11.55 -0.78 3.57
N PHE A 176 -10.94 -1.92 3.90
CA PHE A 176 -10.16 -2.12 5.11
C PHE A 176 -8.94 -3.00 4.86
N VAL A 177 -7.90 -2.81 5.67
CA VAL A 177 -6.72 -3.66 5.74
C VAL A 177 -6.70 -4.43 7.06
N ILE A 178 -6.11 -5.62 7.02
CA ILE A 178 -5.92 -6.46 8.20
C ILE A 178 -4.47 -6.88 8.28
N THR A 179 -3.88 -6.76 9.46
CA THR A 179 -2.60 -7.37 9.82
C THR A 179 -2.69 -7.95 11.23
N TYR A 180 -1.76 -8.83 11.58
CA TYR A 180 -1.71 -9.49 12.87
C TYR A 180 -0.35 -9.24 13.51
N ALA A 181 -0.33 -8.60 14.67
CA ALA A 181 0.87 -8.53 15.49
C ALA A 181 1.08 -9.85 16.24
N GLN A 182 2.32 -10.34 16.25
CA GLN A 182 2.75 -11.58 16.91
C GLN A 182 3.77 -11.29 18.01
N ASN A 183 3.89 -12.22 18.95
CA ASN A 183 4.79 -12.13 20.10
C ASN A 183 4.64 -10.77 20.82
N VAL A 184 3.39 -10.42 21.11
CA VAL A 184 3.02 -9.10 21.63
C VAL A 184 3.34 -9.01 23.11
N GLN A 185 4.25 -8.11 23.46
CA GLN A 185 4.70 -7.87 24.83
C GLN A 185 3.88 -6.77 25.51
N GLY A 186 3.31 -5.85 24.73
CA GLY A 186 2.56 -4.72 25.24
C GLY A 186 1.64 -4.12 24.20
N LEU A 187 0.46 -3.69 24.63
CA LEU A 187 -0.50 -2.95 23.82
C LEU A 187 -1.14 -1.89 24.71
N TRP A 188 -1.11 -0.65 24.26
CA TRP A 188 -1.82 0.46 24.87
C TRP A 188 -2.51 1.27 23.79
N TYR A 189 -3.69 1.78 24.09
CA TYR A 189 -4.41 2.74 23.26
C TYR A 189 -5.33 3.57 24.13
N GLU A 190 -5.66 4.78 23.67
CA GLU A 190 -6.54 5.69 24.39
C GLU A 190 -7.92 5.04 24.59
N ASN A 191 -8.30 4.84 25.86
CA ASN A 191 -9.40 3.95 26.30
C ASN A 191 -10.82 4.50 26.06
N SER A 192 -11.00 5.49 25.18
CA SER A 192 -12.30 6.15 25.00
C SER A 192 -13.20 5.47 23.95
N GLU A 193 -12.68 4.61 23.07
CA GLU A 193 -13.42 4.11 21.91
C GLU A 193 -12.99 2.69 21.47
N ASP A 194 -13.91 1.94 20.84
CA ASP A 194 -13.64 0.62 20.22
C ASP A 194 -12.66 0.69 19.03
N CYS A 195 -12.51 1.90 18.47
CA CYS A 195 -11.60 2.23 17.39
C CYS A 195 -10.92 3.56 17.70
N ILE A 196 -9.67 3.72 17.26
CA ILE A 196 -8.94 4.98 17.39
C ILE A 196 -8.67 5.57 16.01
N ARG A 197 -8.62 6.90 15.93
CA ARG A 197 -8.24 7.62 14.72
C ARG A 197 -6.73 7.79 14.66
N VAL A 198 -6.13 7.59 13.49
CA VAL A 198 -4.67 7.63 13.28
C VAL A 198 -4.35 8.33 11.96
N ASP A 199 -3.39 9.25 11.98
CA ASP A 199 -2.87 9.96 10.80
C ASP A 199 -1.37 9.68 10.53
N ALA A 200 -0.66 9.10 11.50
CA ALA A 200 0.72 8.69 11.34
C ALA A 200 1.05 7.44 12.17
N ILE A 201 1.96 6.61 11.66
CA ILE A 201 2.51 5.46 12.37
C ILE A 201 4.03 5.51 12.28
N THR A 202 4.70 5.36 13.41
CA THR A 202 6.16 5.39 13.50
C THR A 202 6.66 4.09 14.10
N LEU A 203 7.71 3.52 13.51
CA LEU A 203 8.46 2.43 14.13
C LEU A 203 9.57 3.03 15.01
N VAL A 204 9.48 2.79 16.31
CA VAL A 204 10.54 3.11 17.27
C VAL A 204 11.34 1.84 17.52
N MET A 205 12.62 1.89 17.20
CA MET A 205 13.55 0.80 17.46
C MET A 205 14.29 1.08 18.76
N ASP A 206 14.30 0.11 19.67
CA ASP A 206 15.01 0.18 20.94
C ASP A 206 15.74 -1.15 21.15
N GLU A 207 17.06 -1.09 21.28
CA GLU A 207 17.92 -2.27 21.41
C GLU A 207 17.69 -3.04 22.73
N ILE A 208 17.16 -2.37 23.75
CA ILE A 208 16.97 -2.92 25.10
C ILE A 208 15.51 -3.32 25.31
N LYS A 209 14.58 -2.49 24.85
CA LYS A 209 13.13 -2.64 25.08
C LYS A 209 12.39 -3.31 23.93
N GLY A 210 13.04 -3.50 22.79
CA GLY A 210 12.43 -4.05 21.59
C GLY A 210 11.67 -3.01 20.76
N ASN A 211 11.28 -3.43 19.55
CA ASN A 211 10.63 -2.54 18.59
C ASN A 211 9.18 -2.25 18.97
N ARG A 212 8.78 -0.99 18.83
CA ARG A 212 7.42 -0.51 19.05
C ARG A 212 6.87 0.15 17.80
N CYS A 213 5.65 -0.21 17.40
CA CYS A 213 4.88 0.67 16.52
C CYS A 213 4.03 1.62 17.35
N GLU A 214 4.20 2.90 17.07
CA GLU A 214 3.47 4.00 17.70
C GLU A 214 2.49 4.60 16.70
N PHE A 215 1.29 4.89 17.17
CA PHE A 215 0.19 5.42 16.37
C PHE A 215 -0.13 6.82 16.88
N TYR A 216 -0.18 7.77 15.96
CA TYR A 216 -0.36 9.18 16.25
C TYR A 216 -1.63 9.72 15.58
N TYR A 217 -2.23 10.72 16.24
CA TYR A 217 -3.28 11.56 15.67
C TYR A 217 -2.98 13.02 16.02
N HIS A 218 -2.78 13.87 15.00
CA HIS A 218 -2.41 15.27 15.16
C HIS A 218 -1.21 15.48 16.11
N GLY A 219 -0.20 14.60 15.98
CA GLY A 219 1.03 14.63 16.79
C GLY A 219 0.89 14.09 18.21
N LYS A 220 -0.31 13.72 18.66
CA LYS A 220 -0.53 13.04 19.95
C LYS A 220 -0.40 11.54 19.78
N LEU A 221 0.36 10.88 20.66
CA LEU A 221 0.42 9.42 20.74
C LEU A 221 -0.94 8.90 21.23
N VAL A 222 -1.63 8.11 20.41
CA VAL A 222 -2.97 7.57 20.70
C VAL A 222 -2.98 6.05 20.88
N ALA A 223 -1.95 5.36 20.40
CA ALA A 223 -1.71 3.96 20.71
C ALA A 223 -0.27 3.55 20.50
N TYR A 224 0.09 2.40 21.06
CA TYR A 224 1.30 1.71 20.69
C TYR A 224 1.16 0.19 20.86
N ILE A 225 1.98 -0.55 20.12
CA ILE A 225 2.10 -2.00 20.27
C ILE A 225 3.57 -2.43 20.23
N TRP A 226 3.99 -3.19 21.22
CA TRP A 226 5.25 -3.93 21.28
C TRP A 226 5.02 -5.31 20.73
N ALA A 227 5.53 -5.56 19.54
CA ALA A 227 5.40 -6.81 18.83
C ALA A 227 6.68 -7.09 18.06
N GLU A 228 7.07 -8.35 17.98
CA GLU A 228 8.24 -8.76 17.20
C GLU A 228 7.98 -8.60 15.71
N ASP A 229 6.82 -9.11 15.27
CA ASP A 229 6.44 -9.15 13.85
C ASP A 229 4.97 -8.81 13.61
N TYR A 230 4.73 -8.30 12.40
CA TYR A 230 3.41 -8.11 11.81
C TYR A 230 3.25 -9.06 10.64
N VAL A 231 2.11 -9.73 10.61
CA VAL A 231 1.84 -10.80 9.68
C VAL A 231 0.63 -10.50 8.83
N VAL A 232 0.77 -10.79 7.54
CA VAL A 232 -0.32 -10.82 6.57
C VAL A 232 -0.33 -12.18 5.92
N SER A 233 -1.52 -12.72 5.66
CA SER A 233 -1.71 -13.94 4.89
C SER A 233 -2.29 -13.61 3.51
N SER A 234 -1.95 -14.43 2.51
CA SER A 234 -2.50 -14.33 1.15
C SER A 234 -3.96 -14.79 1.05
N GLY A 235 -4.53 -15.31 2.14
CA GLY A 235 -5.93 -15.67 2.21
C GLY A 235 -6.80 -14.43 2.13
N ARG A 236 -7.65 -14.32 1.10
CA ARG A 236 -8.70 -13.28 1.04
C ARG A 236 -9.47 -13.30 2.36
N PRO A 237 -9.56 -12.17 3.10
CA PRO A 237 -10.45 -12.10 4.24
C PRO A 237 -11.84 -12.51 3.75
N ARG A 238 -12.39 -13.61 4.27
CA ARG A 238 -13.80 -13.92 4.04
C ARG A 238 -14.57 -12.71 4.55
N TYR A 239 -15.35 -12.07 3.66
CA TYR A 239 -16.15 -10.88 3.92
C TYR A 239 -16.65 -10.87 5.37
N ILE A 240 -16.11 -9.98 6.19
CA ILE A 240 -16.75 -9.60 7.45
C ILE A 240 -17.74 -8.53 7.02
N LYS A 241 -19.03 -8.88 6.95
CA LYS A 241 -20.08 -7.85 6.88
C LYS A 241 -19.95 -7.03 8.16
N PHE A 242 -19.76 -5.72 8.00
CA PHE A 242 -20.05 -4.76 9.05
C PHE A 242 -21.57 -4.64 9.20
#